data_AF-A0A843IX74-F1
#
_entry.id   AF-A0A843IX74-F1
#
_cell.length_a   1.000
_cell.length_b   1.000
_cell.length_c   1.000
_cell.angle_alpha   90.00
_cell.angle_beta   90.00
_cell.angle_gamma   90.00
#
_symmetry.space_group_name_H-M   'P 1'
#
loop_
_entity.id
_entity.type
_entity.pdbx_description
1 polymer ?
#
loop_
_entity_poly.entity_id
_entity_poly.type
_entity_poly.pdbx_seq_one_letter_code
_entity_poly.pdbx_strand_id
1 'polypeptide(L)'
;MCIELLTNPTVIGAIIGAIVGAIASATFALVTSQYKFNKRKKGAKALIKSELDYIINSLEEFRDNYIKEEIIIGEDKKMNHEVFNFYNRMINFPIWNNKNWINLITFIPSILNEKEINRINQFYAKCEEVTDNAKALSDQEPYNELHIEGQPTKKLPMSLNSINNHRNMFRKDLNELIKMGKEARKIFE
;
A
#
# COMPACT_ATOMS: atom_id res chain seq x y z
N MET A 1 5.44 -57.88 41.59
CA MET A 1 6.29 -57.95 40.38
C MET A 1 6.52 -56.59 39.69
N CYS A 2 5.71 -55.54 39.92
CA CYS A 2 5.96 -54.22 39.30
C CYS A 2 6.99 -53.35 40.03
N ILE A 3 7.31 -53.65 41.29
CA ILE A 3 8.19 -52.82 42.13
C ILE A 3 9.68 -53.08 41.83
N GLU A 4 10.07 -54.32 41.47
CA GLU A 4 11.47 -54.67 41.13
C GLU A 4 11.93 -54.15 39.76
N LEU A 5 11.00 -53.91 38.82
CA LEU A 5 11.33 -53.32 37.52
C LEU A 5 11.71 -51.84 37.64
N LEU A 6 11.17 -51.13 38.64
CA LEU A 6 11.43 -49.71 38.89
C LEU A 6 12.68 -49.46 39.75
N THR A 7 13.28 -50.49 40.35
CA THR A 7 14.53 -50.38 41.13
C THR A 7 15.76 -50.87 40.36
N ASN A 8 15.59 -51.44 39.15
CA ASN A 8 16.70 -51.84 38.30
C ASN A 8 17.38 -50.60 37.68
N PRO A 9 18.67 -50.32 37.98
CA PRO A 9 19.36 -49.12 37.52
C PRO A 9 19.47 -49.04 35.98
N THR A 10 19.42 -50.18 35.28
CA THR A 10 19.40 -50.24 33.81
C THR A 10 18.05 -49.77 33.25
N VAL A 11 16.94 -50.13 33.90
CA VAL A 11 15.59 -49.71 33.51
C VAL A 11 15.37 -48.24 33.85
N ILE A 12 15.82 -47.80 35.03
CA ILE A 12 15.79 -46.38 35.44
C ILE A 12 16.63 -45.53 34.47
N GLY A 13 17.83 -45.97 34.11
CA GLY A 13 18.69 -45.29 33.14
C GLY A 13 18.07 -45.16 31.75
N ALA A 14 17.39 -46.21 31.28
CA ALA A 14 16.66 -46.18 30.01
C ALA A 14 15.44 -45.22 30.05
N ILE A 15 14.68 -45.20 31.15
CA ILE A 15 13.53 -44.29 31.33
C ILE A 15 14.01 -42.83 31.41
N ILE A 16 15.06 -42.54 32.18
CA ILE A 16 15.64 -41.20 32.28
C ILE A 16 16.21 -40.77 30.91
N GLY A 17 16.94 -41.65 30.23
CA GLY A 17 17.46 -41.39 28.88
C GLY A 17 16.36 -41.11 27.87
N ALA A 18 15.24 -41.85 27.92
CA ALA A 18 14.07 -41.62 27.06
C ALA A 18 13.38 -40.28 27.37
N ILE A 19 13.22 -39.92 28.64
CA ILE A 19 12.63 -38.63 29.06
C ILE A 19 13.53 -37.47 28.61
N VAL A 20 14.83 -37.54 28.87
CA VAL A 20 15.80 -36.51 28.47
C VAL A 20 15.85 -36.38 26.95
N GLY A 21 15.86 -37.50 26.21
CA GLY A 21 15.83 -37.52 24.76
C GLY A 21 14.53 -36.94 24.18
N ALA A 22 13.39 -37.21 24.80
CA ALA A 22 12.09 -36.67 24.40
C ALA A 22 12.00 -35.16 24.66
N ILE A 23 12.44 -34.68 25.83
CA ILE A 23 12.50 -33.25 26.16
C ILE A 23 13.41 -32.53 25.17
N ALA A 24 14.63 -33.04 24.95
CA ALA A 24 15.57 -32.45 23.99
C ALA A 24 14.95 -32.36 22.59
N SER A 25 14.32 -33.45 22.11
CA SER A 25 13.66 -33.49 20.81
C SER A 25 12.51 -32.48 20.69
N ALA A 26 11.68 -32.35 21.73
CA ALA A 26 10.61 -31.36 21.78
C ALA A 26 11.16 -29.93 21.79
N THR A 27 12.21 -29.65 22.57
CA THR A 27 12.88 -28.35 22.57
C THR A 27 13.48 -28.02 21.20
N PHE A 28 14.16 -28.96 20.55
CA PHE A 28 14.70 -28.77 19.20
C PHE A 28 13.59 -28.51 18.17
N ALA A 29 12.46 -29.21 18.26
CA ALA A 29 11.31 -28.99 17.38
C ALA A 29 10.72 -27.57 17.58
N LEU A 30 10.56 -27.13 18.82
CA LEU A 30 10.08 -25.78 19.15
C LEU A 30 11.03 -24.69 18.64
N VAL A 31 12.34 -24.82 18.90
CA VAL A 31 13.35 -23.86 18.43
C VAL A 31 13.38 -23.80 16.91
N THR A 32 13.34 -24.95 16.24
CA THR A 32 13.33 -25.01 14.77
C THR A 32 12.06 -24.40 14.19
N SER A 33 10.91 -24.64 14.81
CA SER A 33 9.63 -24.03 14.43
C SER A 33 9.69 -22.51 14.57
N GLN A 34 10.18 -22.01 15.71
CA GLN A 34 10.34 -20.58 15.96
C GLN A 34 11.30 -19.92 14.97
N TYR A 35 12.41 -20.57 14.66
CA TYR A 35 13.35 -20.09 13.64
C TYR A 35 12.70 -19.98 12.26
N LYS A 36 11.97 -21.03 11.82
CA LYS A 36 11.25 -21.02 10.55
C LYS A 36 10.19 -19.92 10.52
N PHE A 37 9.45 -19.73 11.61
CA PHE A 37 8.46 -18.66 11.74
C PHE A 37 9.11 -17.27 11.63
N ASN A 38 10.19 -17.02 12.38
CA ASN A 38 10.92 -15.76 12.32
C ASN A 38 11.49 -15.46 10.92
N LYS A 39 11.99 -16.47 10.22
CA LYS A 39 12.47 -16.33 8.84
C LYS A 39 11.33 -15.94 7.89
N ARG A 40 10.18 -16.60 8.00
CA ARG A 40 8.97 -16.27 7.21
C ARG A 40 8.47 -14.86 7.52
N LYS A 41 8.43 -14.47 8.80
CA LYS A 41 8.09 -13.11 9.24
C LYS A 41 8.99 -12.05 8.61
N LYS A 42 10.31 -12.27 8.62
CA LYS A 42 11.26 -11.34 7.98
C LYS A 42 11.02 -11.22 6.46
N GLY A 43 10.77 -12.35 5.79
CA GLY A 43 10.44 -12.36 4.36
C GLY A 43 9.15 -11.61 4.03
N ALA A 44 8.07 -11.87 4.77
CA ALA A 44 6.79 -11.20 4.59
C ALA A 44 6.91 -9.68 4.79
N LYS A 45 7.60 -9.23 5.84
CA LYS A 45 7.87 -7.81 6.08
C LYS A 45 8.65 -7.16 4.94
N ALA A 46 9.66 -7.84 4.40
CA ALA A 46 10.45 -7.33 3.28
C ALA A 46 9.63 -7.20 1.99
N LEU A 47 8.74 -8.16 1.70
CA LEU A 47 7.86 -8.10 0.54
C LEU A 47 6.88 -6.94 0.63
N ILE A 48 6.21 -6.76 1.77
CA ILE A 48 5.26 -5.67 1.97
C ILE A 48 5.99 -4.32 1.90
N LYS A 49 7.16 -4.20 2.54
CA LYS A 49 7.99 -2.98 2.47
C LYS A 49 8.35 -2.64 1.02
N SER A 50 8.84 -3.60 0.25
CA SER A 50 9.22 -3.39 -1.15
C SER A 50 8.04 -2.95 -2.01
N GLU A 51 6.84 -3.48 -1.74
CA GLU A 51 5.62 -3.08 -2.43
C GLU A 51 5.25 -1.63 -2.09
N LEU A 52 5.26 -1.25 -0.81
CA LEU A 52 5.02 0.13 -0.39
C LEU A 52 6.05 1.09 -1.00
N ASP A 53 7.33 0.74 -0.99
CA ASP A 53 8.40 1.55 -1.58
C ASP A 53 8.17 1.78 -3.08
N TYR A 54 7.82 0.73 -3.82
CA TYR A 54 7.52 0.84 -5.24
C TYR A 54 6.34 1.80 -5.51
N ILE A 55 5.25 1.67 -4.76
CA ILE A 55 4.07 2.52 -4.92
C ILE A 55 4.41 3.96 -4.60
N ILE A 56 5.05 4.22 -3.46
CA ILE A 56 5.42 5.58 -3.04
C ILE A 56 6.33 6.24 -4.08
N ASN A 57 7.37 5.54 -4.54
CA ASN A 57 8.28 6.08 -5.54
C ASN A 57 7.57 6.42 -6.84
N SER A 58 6.65 5.56 -7.30
CA SER A 58 5.86 5.80 -8.51
C SER A 58 4.94 7.03 -8.37
N LEU A 59 4.33 7.21 -7.20
CA LEU A 59 3.49 8.38 -6.89
C LEU A 59 4.31 9.67 -6.83
N GLU A 60 5.51 9.63 -6.24
CA GLU A 60 6.43 10.77 -6.20
C GLU A 60 6.93 11.16 -7.58
N GLU A 61 7.30 10.17 -8.40
CA GLU A 61 7.71 10.40 -9.79
C GLU A 61 6.58 11.02 -10.61
N PHE A 62 5.35 10.51 -10.48
CA PHE A 62 4.19 11.10 -11.13
C PHE A 62 3.97 12.56 -10.70
N ARG A 63 4.02 12.83 -9.39
CA ARG A 63 3.89 14.19 -8.86
C ARG A 63 4.93 15.11 -9.48
N ASP A 64 6.19 14.71 -9.44
CA ASP A 64 7.32 15.55 -9.83
C ASP A 64 7.35 15.80 -11.35
N ASN A 65 6.87 14.85 -12.15
CA ASN A 65 6.81 14.96 -13.61
C ASN A 65 5.57 15.72 -14.12
N TYR A 66 4.42 15.63 -13.45
CA TYR A 66 3.15 16.09 -14.02
C TYR A 66 2.43 17.19 -13.21
N ILE A 67 2.61 17.24 -11.88
CA ILE A 67 1.82 18.10 -10.98
C ILE A 67 2.63 18.64 -9.78
N LYS A 68 3.91 18.97 -10.01
CA LYS A 68 4.88 19.32 -8.96
C LYS A 68 4.48 20.52 -8.10
N GLU A 69 4.20 21.64 -8.75
CA GLU A 69 3.96 22.92 -8.05
C GLU A 69 2.50 23.35 -8.10
N GLU A 70 2.12 24.16 -7.12
CA GLU A 70 0.86 24.91 -7.19
C GLU A 70 0.94 25.96 -8.29
N ILE A 71 -0.07 25.98 -9.14
CA ILE A 71 -0.19 27.03 -10.15
C ILE A 71 -1.21 28.05 -9.64
N ILE A 72 -0.77 29.30 -9.54
CA ILE A 72 -1.62 30.45 -9.24
C ILE A 72 -1.81 31.21 -10.55
N ILE A 73 -3.04 31.32 -11.03
CA ILE A 73 -3.35 32.05 -12.26
C ILE A 73 -3.38 33.55 -11.93
N GLY A 74 -2.50 34.33 -12.58
CA GLY A 74 -2.49 35.79 -12.48
C GLY A 74 -3.68 36.46 -13.19
N GLU A 75 -3.83 37.78 -13.00
CA GLU A 75 -4.92 38.57 -13.59
C GLU A 75 -4.94 38.50 -15.12
N ASP A 76 -3.75 38.50 -15.73
CA ASP A 76 -3.56 38.17 -17.13
C ASP A 76 -3.64 36.64 -17.30
N LYS A 77 -4.86 36.13 -17.53
CA LYS A 77 -5.18 34.71 -17.81
C LYS A 77 -4.57 34.19 -19.12
N LYS A 78 -3.29 34.45 -19.37
CA LYS A 78 -2.54 33.96 -20.53
C LYS A 78 -2.58 32.43 -20.54
N MET A 79 -2.60 31.89 -21.74
CA MET A 79 -2.76 30.45 -21.97
C MET A 79 -1.65 29.67 -21.27
N ASN A 80 -2.00 28.94 -20.21
CA ASN A 80 -1.10 28.04 -19.50
C ASN A 80 -1.31 26.63 -20.05
N HIS A 81 -0.42 26.23 -20.98
CA HIS A 81 -0.48 24.93 -21.64
C HIS A 81 -0.37 23.75 -20.66
N GLU A 82 0.30 23.92 -19.52
CA GLU A 82 0.40 22.86 -18.51
C GLU A 82 -0.94 22.61 -17.82
N VAL A 83 -1.65 23.69 -17.47
CA VAL A 83 -2.99 23.60 -16.88
C VAL A 83 -3.95 22.99 -17.89
N PHE A 84 -3.91 23.41 -19.16
CA PHE A 84 -4.83 22.89 -20.18
C PHE A 84 -4.62 21.40 -20.47
N ASN A 85 -3.38 20.92 -20.38
CA ASN A 85 -3.04 19.50 -20.57
C ASN A 85 -3.25 18.63 -19.32
N PHE A 86 -3.77 19.19 -18.22
CA PHE A 86 -3.92 18.47 -16.95
C PHE A 86 -4.65 17.12 -17.09
N TYR A 87 -5.83 17.11 -17.72
CA TYR A 87 -6.63 15.89 -17.89
C TYR A 87 -5.88 14.82 -18.71
N ASN A 88 -5.23 15.21 -19.81
CA ASN A 88 -4.40 14.32 -20.61
C ASN A 88 -3.24 13.71 -19.81
N ARG A 89 -2.67 14.44 -18.84
CA ARG A 89 -1.58 13.92 -17.99
C ARG A 89 -2.07 12.82 -17.04
N MET A 90 -3.35 12.80 -16.66
CA MET A 90 -3.90 11.79 -15.74
C MET A 90 -3.89 10.38 -16.32
N ILE A 91 -3.84 10.24 -17.65
CA ILE A 91 -3.65 8.94 -18.34
C ILE A 91 -2.35 8.25 -17.87
N ASN A 92 -1.35 9.02 -17.45
CA ASN A 92 -0.06 8.49 -16.98
C ASN A 92 -0.05 8.19 -15.47
N PHE A 93 -1.20 8.25 -14.78
CA PHE A 93 -1.25 7.98 -13.35
C PHE A 93 -0.83 6.51 -13.09
N PRO A 94 0.08 6.27 -12.13
CA PRO A 94 0.65 4.94 -11.94
C PRO A 94 -0.39 3.95 -11.45
N ILE A 95 -0.40 2.77 -12.06
CA ILE A 95 -1.14 1.61 -11.56
C ILE A 95 -0.33 1.03 -10.39
N TRP A 96 -0.93 1.01 -9.21
CA TRP A 96 -0.37 0.36 -8.03
C TRP A 96 -1.02 -1.02 -7.82
N ASN A 97 -0.38 -1.87 -7.02
CA ASN A 97 -0.80 -3.26 -6.80
C ASN A 97 -0.51 -3.66 -5.34
N ASN A 98 -1.48 -4.27 -4.68
CA ASN A 98 -1.40 -4.77 -3.29
C ASN A 98 -1.33 -6.31 -3.19
N LYS A 99 -0.89 -6.99 -4.26
CA LYS A 99 -0.86 -8.45 -4.35
C LYS A 99 -0.09 -9.12 -3.22
N ASN A 100 1.03 -8.56 -2.77
CA ASN A 100 1.78 -9.18 -1.66
C ASN A 100 1.02 -9.04 -0.35
N TRP A 101 0.37 -7.91 -0.11
CA TRP A 101 -0.52 -7.72 1.03
C TRP A 101 -1.65 -8.75 1.05
N ILE A 102 -2.38 -8.91 -0.06
CA ILE A 102 -3.48 -9.88 -0.19
C ILE A 102 -2.98 -11.31 0.00
N ASN A 103 -1.88 -11.70 -0.66
CA ASN A 103 -1.33 -13.06 -0.55
C ASN A 103 -0.90 -13.42 0.87
N LEU A 104 -0.59 -12.43 1.70
CA LEU A 104 -0.14 -12.60 3.08
C LEU A 104 -1.26 -12.36 4.10
N ILE A 105 -2.51 -12.13 3.68
CA ILE A 105 -3.60 -11.67 4.57
C ILE A 105 -3.84 -12.57 5.77
N THR A 106 -3.72 -13.88 5.61
CA THR A 106 -3.89 -14.87 6.70
C THR A 106 -2.69 -14.92 7.64
N PHE A 107 -1.52 -14.44 7.20
CA PHE A 107 -0.28 -14.40 7.96
C PHE A 107 -0.04 -13.03 8.63
N ILE A 108 -0.59 -11.96 8.07
CA ILE A 108 -0.45 -10.57 8.55
C ILE A 108 -0.74 -10.40 10.06
N PRO A 109 -1.83 -10.98 10.62
CA PRO A 109 -2.12 -10.88 12.05
C PRO A 109 -1.03 -11.47 12.97
N SER A 110 -0.18 -12.35 12.45
CA SER A 110 0.94 -12.93 13.20
C SER A 110 2.23 -12.10 13.14
N ILE A 111 2.28 -11.06 12.30
CA ILE A 111 3.48 -10.26 12.04
C ILE A 111 3.34 -8.77 12.36
N LEU A 112 2.11 -8.24 12.35
CA LEU A 112 1.76 -6.83 12.59
C LEU A 112 0.63 -6.73 13.61
N ASN A 113 0.58 -5.63 14.36
CA ASN A 113 -0.54 -5.33 15.25
C ASN A 113 -1.70 -4.65 14.50
N GLU A 114 -2.87 -4.58 15.13
CA GLU A 114 -4.08 -4.02 14.53
C GLU A 114 -3.89 -2.58 14.01
N LYS A 115 -3.18 -1.74 14.76
CA LYS A 115 -2.92 -0.34 14.37
C LYS A 115 -2.06 -0.25 13.11
N GLU A 116 -1.04 -1.10 12.99
CA GLU A 116 -0.19 -1.20 11.81
C GLU A 116 -0.99 -1.69 10.59
N ILE A 117 -1.81 -2.72 10.78
CA ILE A 117 -2.68 -3.28 9.75
C ILE A 117 -3.66 -2.21 9.23
N ASN A 118 -4.33 -1.52 10.15
CA ASN A 118 -5.28 -0.46 9.80
C ASN A 118 -4.61 0.67 9.01
N ARG A 119 -3.39 1.06 9.38
CA ARG A 119 -2.65 2.11 8.66
C ARG A 119 -2.32 1.70 7.23
N ILE A 120 -1.90 0.46 7.02
CA ILE A 120 -1.59 -0.06 5.68
C ILE A 120 -2.87 -0.20 4.84
N ASN A 121 -3.96 -0.70 5.44
CA ASN A 121 -5.27 -0.79 4.75
C ASN A 121 -5.79 0.59 4.35
N GLN A 122 -5.68 1.60 5.22
CA GLN A 122 -6.06 2.98 4.90
C GLN A 122 -5.23 3.55 3.75
N PHE A 123 -3.94 3.24 3.70
CA PHE A 123 -3.10 3.62 2.57
C PHE A 123 -3.57 2.99 1.26
N TYR A 124 -3.79 1.68 1.21
CA TYR A 124 -4.27 1.01 -0.01
C TYR A 124 -5.67 1.50 -0.43
N ALA A 125 -6.58 1.71 0.52
CA ALA A 125 -7.90 2.28 0.22
C ALA A 125 -7.80 3.68 -0.39
N LYS A 126 -6.89 4.53 0.12
CA LYS A 126 -6.65 5.85 -0.47
C LYS A 126 -5.99 5.75 -1.86
N CYS A 127 -5.16 4.74 -2.11
CA CYS A 127 -4.65 4.48 -3.46
C CYS A 127 -5.78 4.19 -4.44
N GLU A 128 -6.77 3.36 -4.06
CA GLU A 128 -7.98 3.07 -4.87
C GLU A 128 -8.73 4.34 -5.20
N GLU A 129 -9.10 5.11 -4.17
CA GLU A 129 -9.85 6.36 -4.32
C GLU A 129 -9.15 7.34 -5.27
N VAL A 130 -7.85 7.58 -5.10
CA VAL A 130 -7.09 8.52 -5.94
C VAL A 130 -6.94 8.00 -7.37
N THR A 131 -6.91 6.68 -7.57
CA THR A 131 -6.82 6.07 -8.91
C THR A 131 -8.14 6.20 -9.67
N ASP A 132 -9.25 5.96 -8.99
CA ASP A 132 -10.58 6.18 -9.57
C ASP A 132 -10.77 7.65 -9.94
N ASN A 133 -10.32 8.57 -9.08
CA ASN A 133 -10.31 10.00 -9.38
C ASN A 133 -9.42 10.33 -10.59
N ALA A 134 -8.21 9.77 -10.67
CA ALA A 134 -7.30 10.00 -11.79
C ALA A 134 -7.91 9.49 -13.11
N LYS A 135 -8.57 8.32 -13.08
CA LYS A 135 -9.26 7.75 -14.22
C LYS A 135 -10.46 8.61 -14.66
N ALA A 136 -11.28 9.05 -13.71
CA ALA A 136 -12.39 9.96 -14.01
C ALA A 136 -11.89 11.27 -14.65
N LEU A 137 -10.76 11.79 -14.17
CA LEU A 137 -10.11 12.97 -14.75
C LEU A 137 -9.46 12.69 -16.11
N SER A 138 -8.95 11.48 -16.37
CA SER A 138 -8.37 11.14 -17.68
C SER A 138 -9.43 10.99 -18.77
N ASP A 139 -10.63 10.55 -18.38
CA ASP A 139 -11.78 10.42 -19.29
C ASP A 139 -12.47 11.78 -19.52
N GLN A 140 -12.12 12.81 -18.75
CA GLN A 140 -12.70 14.14 -18.83
C GLN A 140 -12.01 14.99 -19.91
N GLU A 141 -12.81 15.58 -20.80
CA GLU A 141 -12.32 16.62 -21.70
C GLU A 141 -12.36 18.00 -21.04
N PRO A 142 -11.49 18.96 -21.40
CA PRO A 142 -11.51 20.33 -20.87
C PRO A 142 -12.67 21.18 -21.45
N TYR A 143 -13.86 20.60 -21.60
CA TYR A 143 -15.04 21.25 -22.14
C TYR A 143 -16.27 20.98 -21.26
N ASN A 144 -17.13 21.99 -21.12
CA ASN A 144 -18.46 21.88 -20.55
C ASN A 144 -19.48 21.69 -21.67
N GLU A 145 -20.48 20.84 -21.43
CA GLU A 145 -21.61 20.68 -22.34
C GLU A 145 -22.69 21.73 -22.03
N LEU A 146 -23.11 22.46 -23.05
CA LEU A 146 -24.24 23.38 -22.99
C LEU A 146 -25.39 22.79 -23.79
N HIS A 147 -26.47 22.44 -23.08
CA HIS A 147 -27.72 22.00 -23.69
C HIS A 147 -28.75 23.13 -23.69
N ILE A 148 -29.31 23.41 -24.86
CA ILE A 148 -30.40 24.36 -25.04
C ILE A 148 -31.51 23.57 -25.73
N GLU A 149 -32.70 23.57 -25.13
CA GLU A 149 -33.85 22.81 -25.64
C GLU A 149 -34.16 23.20 -27.09
N GLY A 150 -34.27 22.20 -27.97
CA GLY A 150 -34.46 22.39 -29.42
C GLY A 150 -33.20 22.74 -30.22
N GLN A 151 -32.01 22.76 -29.60
CA GLN A 151 -30.71 22.93 -30.29
C GLN A 151 -29.76 21.75 -30.04
N PRO A 152 -28.80 21.51 -30.96
CA PRO A 152 -27.73 20.56 -30.70
C PRO A 152 -26.83 21.01 -29.54
N THR A 153 -26.39 20.05 -28.72
CA THR A 153 -25.46 20.27 -27.61
C THR A 153 -24.16 20.89 -28.10
N LYS A 154 -23.71 21.95 -27.43
CA LYS A 154 -22.44 22.65 -27.74
C LYS A 154 -21.39 22.33 -26.68
N LYS A 155 -20.14 22.11 -27.08
CA LYS A 155 -18.98 22.01 -26.18
C LYS A 155 -18.32 23.38 -26.03
N LEU A 156 -18.25 23.89 -24.80
CA LEU A 156 -17.59 25.16 -24.46
C LEU A 156 -16.32 24.88 -23.66
N PRO A 157 -15.16 25.50 -23.96
CA PRO A 157 -13.96 25.30 -23.16
C PRO A 157 -14.18 25.62 -21.69
N MET A 158 -13.72 24.72 -20.82
CA MET A 158 -13.74 24.95 -19.38
C MET A 158 -12.84 26.16 -19.04
N SER A 159 -13.27 26.96 -18.05
CA SER A 159 -12.47 28.10 -17.61
C SER A 159 -11.12 27.64 -17.03
N LEU A 160 -10.05 28.40 -17.30
CA LEU A 160 -8.71 28.09 -16.79
C LEU A 160 -8.69 27.97 -15.26
N ASN A 161 -9.48 28.80 -14.56
CA ASN A 161 -9.62 28.76 -13.11
C ASN A 161 -10.22 27.43 -12.63
N SER A 162 -11.24 26.90 -13.32
CA SER A 162 -11.86 25.62 -12.98
C SER A 162 -10.86 24.46 -13.15
N ILE A 163 -10.13 24.42 -14.28
CA ILE A 163 -9.12 23.38 -14.53
C ILE A 163 -8.01 23.44 -13.47
N ASN A 164 -7.57 24.66 -13.11
CA ASN A 164 -6.56 24.85 -12.09
C ASN A 164 -7.02 24.41 -10.69
N ASN A 165 -8.30 24.66 -10.36
CA ASN A 165 -8.87 24.15 -9.11
C ASN A 165 -8.86 22.62 -9.07
N HIS A 166 -9.31 21.94 -10.14
CA HIS A 166 -9.25 20.47 -10.22
C HIS A 166 -7.83 19.95 -10.06
N ARG A 167 -6.87 20.55 -10.78
CA ARG A 167 -5.45 20.21 -10.67
C ARG A 167 -4.92 20.37 -9.24
N ASN A 168 -5.22 21.49 -8.60
CA ASN A 168 -4.70 21.79 -7.27
C ASN A 168 -5.35 20.91 -6.19
N MET A 169 -6.63 20.55 -6.33
CA MET A 169 -7.30 19.57 -5.48
C MET A 169 -6.64 18.19 -5.63
N PHE A 170 -6.48 17.70 -6.86
CA PHE A 170 -5.84 16.41 -7.10
C PHE A 170 -4.39 16.37 -6.58
N ARG A 171 -3.62 17.46 -6.75
CA ARG A 171 -2.27 17.59 -6.19
C ARG A 171 -2.28 17.43 -4.66
N LYS A 172 -3.25 18.04 -3.97
CA LYS A 172 -3.38 17.95 -2.52
C LYS A 172 -3.64 16.50 -2.09
N ASP A 173 -4.58 15.83 -2.76
CA ASP A 173 -4.94 14.45 -2.46
C ASP A 173 -3.76 13.50 -2.72
N LEU A 174 -3.02 13.69 -3.81
CA LEU A 174 -1.80 12.92 -4.10
C LEU A 174 -0.72 13.13 -3.02
N ASN A 175 -0.50 14.36 -2.59
CA ASN A 175 0.48 14.65 -1.55
C ASN A 175 0.10 14.04 -0.20
N GLU A 176 -1.19 14.02 0.13
CA GLU A 176 -1.71 13.33 1.30
C GLU A 176 -1.48 11.81 1.19
N LEU A 177 -1.80 11.22 0.03
CA LEU A 177 -1.56 9.80 -0.23
C LEU A 177 -0.07 9.43 -0.09
N ILE A 178 0.84 10.21 -0.66
CA ILE A 178 2.30 9.99 -0.53
C ILE A 178 2.71 10.06 0.95
N LYS A 179 2.18 11.02 1.70
CA LYS A 179 2.45 11.15 3.14
C LYS A 179 1.96 9.92 3.90
N MET A 180 0.75 9.44 3.63
CA MET A 180 0.19 8.21 4.21
C MET A 180 1.06 6.99 3.89
N GLY A 181 1.55 6.89 2.64
CA GLY A 181 2.45 5.82 2.22
C GLY A 181 3.76 5.83 3.00
N LYS A 182 4.43 7.00 3.11
CA LYS A 182 5.65 7.15 3.91
C LYS A 182 5.43 6.79 5.38
N GLU A 183 4.27 7.15 5.91
CA GLU A 183 3.84 6.83 7.26
C GLU A 183 3.60 5.33 7.47
N ALA A 184 3.03 4.63 6.48
CA ALA A 184 2.88 3.18 6.47
C ALA A 184 4.23 2.47 6.34
N ARG A 185 5.15 2.99 5.51
CA ARG A 185 6.51 2.44 5.33
C ARG A 185 7.30 2.37 6.64
N LYS A 186 7.15 3.36 7.53
CA LYS A 186 7.81 3.43 8.85
C LYS A 186 7.53 2.23 9.75
N ILE A 187 6.50 1.43 9.47
CA ILE A 187 6.21 0.16 10.18
C ILE A 187 7.35 -0.87 9.97
N PHE A 188 8.13 -0.70 8.90
CA PHE A 188 9.19 -1.62 8.46
C PHE A 188 10.61 -1.02 8.53
N GLU A 189 10.77 0.09 9.26
CA GLU A 189 12.04 0.71 9.62
C GLU A 189 12.40 0.32 11.06
#